data_AF-A0A4V6JIG3-F1
#
_entry.id   AF-A0A4V6JIG3-F1
#
_cell.length_a   1.000
_cell.length_b   1.000
_cell.length_c   1.000
_cell.angle_alpha   90.00
_cell.angle_beta   90.00
_cell.angle_gamma   90.00
#
_symmetry.space_group_name_H-M   'P 1'
#
loop_
_entity.id
_entity.type
_entity.pdbx_description
1 polymer ?
#
loop_
_entity_poly.entity_id
_entity_poly.type
_entity_poly.pdbx_seq_one_letter_code
_entity_poly.pdbx_strand_id
1 'polypeptide(L)' 'MKNPLLHAQATLPHYNRDNLKSRIVHLGFGAFHRAHQAVYADMLAAEHDSDWGYCEVNLIGR' A
#
# COMPACT_ATOMS: atom_id res chain seq x y z
N MET A 1 2.71 10.21 -17.66
CA MET A 1 1.59 10.95 -17.00
C MET A 1 2.08 11.47 -15.67
N LYS A 2 1.78 12.72 -15.31
CA LYS A 2 2.11 13.25 -13.96
C LYS A 2 1.17 12.59 -12.94
N ASN A 3 1.73 12.04 -11.85
CA ASN A 3 0.95 11.48 -10.75
C ASN A 3 0.67 12.62 -9.73
N PRO A 4 -0.58 13.11 -9.62
CA PRO A 4 -0.89 14.24 -8.74
C PRO A 4 -0.66 13.92 -7.25
N LEU A 5 -0.66 12.64 -6.86
CA LEU A 5 -0.43 12.22 -5.48
C LEU A 5 1.00 12.53 -5.01
N LEU A 6 1.97 12.63 -5.92
CA LEU A 6 3.35 13.00 -5.59
C LEU A 6 3.52 14.48 -5.23
N HIS A 7 2.49 15.30 -5.40
CA HIS A 7 2.48 16.72 -5.05
C HIS A 7 1.57 17.05 -3.86
N ALA A 8 1.02 16.03 -3.20
CA ALA A 8 0.24 16.23 -1.99
C ALA A 8 1.10 16.78 -0.84
N GLN A 9 0.50 17.62 0.01
CA GLN A 9 1.10 18.01 1.29
C GLN A 9 0.92 16.86 2.30
N ALA A 10 1.68 15.78 2.10
CA ALA A 10 1.60 14.57 2.88
C ALA A 10 2.94 13.84 2.90
N THR A 11 3.12 12.93 3.84
CA THR A 11 4.21 11.95 3.80
C THR A 11 4.04 11.07 2.56
N LEU A 12 5.12 10.87 1.81
CA LEU A 12 5.16 10.01 0.64
C LEU A 12 6.03 8.77 0.94
N PRO A 13 5.74 7.62 0.30
CA PRO A 13 6.63 6.47 0.37
C PRO A 13 8.03 6.83 -0.13
N HIS A 14 9.03 6.67 0.73
CA HIS A 14 10.44 6.94 0.42
C HIS A 14 11.24 5.66 0.13
N TYR A 15 10.63 4.49 0.35
CA TYR A 15 11.20 3.18 -0.01
C TYR A 15 11.00 2.88 -1.50
N ASN A 16 11.85 2.04 -2.08
CA ASN A 16 11.69 1.61 -3.47
C ASN A 16 10.51 0.62 -3.58
N ARG A 17 9.40 1.09 -4.15
CA ARG A 17 8.18 0.28 -4.33
C ARG A 17 8.38 -0.94 -5.24
N ASP A 18 9.38 -0.93 -6.13
CA ASP A 18 9.70 -2.07 -7.01
C ASP A 18 10.33 -3.25 -6.23
N ASN A 19 10.83 -3.00 -5.01
CA ASN A 19 11.35 -4.04 -4.13
C ASN A 19 10.23 -4.87 -3.49
N LEU A 20 9.03 -4.29 -3.29
CA LEU A 20 7.90 -5.00 -2.69
C LEU A 20 7.50 -6.22 -3.53
N LYS A 21 7.13 -7.30 -2.84
CA LYS A 21 6.59 -8.53 -3.44
C LYS A 21 5.17 -8.75 -2.96
N SER A 22 4.27 -9.18 -3.84
CA SER A 22 2.91 -9.55 -3.44
C SER A 22 2.92 -10.81 -2.58
N ARG A 23 3.08 -10.62 -1.27
CA ARG A 23 3.12 -11.69 -0.25
C ARG A 23 1.80 -11.84 0.49
N ILE A 24 0.94 -10.82 0.42
CA ILE A 24 -0.38 -10.82 1.05
C ILE A 24 -1.44 -10.67 -0.03
N VAL A 25 -2.44 -11.55 -0.04
CA VAL A 25 -3.70 -11.31 -0.77
C VAL A 25 -4.72 -10.80 0.23
N HIS A 26 -5.28 -9.61 -0.01
CA HIS A 26 -6.35 -9.05 0.80
C HIS A 26 -7.68 -9.10 0.05
N LEU A 27 -8.67 -9.73 0.65
CA LEU A 27 -10.02 -9.87 0.09
C LEU A 27 -10.95 -8.82 0.70
N GLY A 28 -11.34 -7.83 -0.09
CA GLY A 28 -12.19 -6.71 0.32
C GLY A 28 -11.40 -5.41 0.50
N PHE A 29 -11.06 -4.76 -0.61
CA PHE A 29 -10.34 -3.48 -0.67
C PHE A 29 -11.21 -2.27 -0.26
N GLY A 30 -11.63 -2.27 1.01
CA GLY A 30 -12.48 -1.25 1.62
C GLY A 30 -11.70 -0.05 2.18
N ALA A 31 -12.45 0.93 2.70
CA ALA A 31 -11.88 2.10 3.35
C ALA A 31 -11.09 1.73 4.61
N PHE A 32 -11.60 0.79 5.41
CA PHE A 32 -10.92 0.33 6.62
C PHE A 32 -9.56 -0.32 6.31
N HIS A 33 -9.50 -1.19 5.29
CA HIS A 33 -8.24 -1.79 4.86
C HIS A 33 -7.15 -0.74 4.58
N ARG A 34 -7.50 0.25 3.74
CA ARG A 34 -6.58 1.32 3.37
C ARG A 34 -6.12 2.16 4.55
N ALA A 35 -7.00 2.39 5.53
CA ALA A 35 -6.72 3.24 6.68
C ALA A 35 -6.03 2.50 7.84
N HIS A 36 -5.96 1.17 7.80
CA HIS A 36 -5.47 0.35 8.92
C HIS A 36 -4.37 -0.63 8.47
N GLN A 37 -4.71 -1.75 7.84
CA GLN A 37 -3.73 -2.80 7.49
C GLN A 37 -2.69 -2.31 6.49
N ALA A 38 -3.10 -1.51 5.50
CA ALA A 38 -2.19 -0.95 4.51
C ALA A 38 -1.20 0.06 5.12
N VAL A 39 -1.65 0.84 6.12
CA VAL A 39 -0.79 1.82 6.82
C VAL A 39 0.34 1.10 7.56
N TYR A 40 0.04 0.02 8.26
CA TYR A 40 1.09 -0.74 8.96
C TYR A 40 2.09 -1.39 8.00
N ALA A 41 1.65 -1.88 6.84
CA ALA A 41 2.58 -2.40 5.85
C ALA A 41 3.46 -1.30 5.23
N ASP A 42 2.90 -0.11 5.01
CA ASP A 42 3.65 1.06 4.55
C ASP A 42 4.74 1.47 5.56
N MET A 43 4.39 1.50 6.85
CA MET A 43 5.36 1.75 7.94
C MET A 43 6.45 0.69 7.99
N LEU A 44 6.10 -0.60 7.85
CA LEU A 44 7.09 -1.68 7.82
C LEU A 44 8.03 -1.58 6.60
N ALA A 45 7.51 -1.19 5.44
CA ALA A 45 8.34 -0.98 4.25
C ALA A 45 9.26 0.25 4.40
N ALA A 46 8.77 1.31 5.05
CA ALA A 46 9.50 2.55 5.29
C ALA A 46 10.61 2.42 6.36
N GLU A 47 10.30 1.74 7.47
CA GLU A 47 11.12 1.79 8.69
C GLU A 47 11.89 0.47 8.95
N HIS A 48 11.47 -0.63 8.32
CA HIS A 48 11.95 -1.97 8.65
C HIS A 48 12.36 -2.81 7.42
N ASP A 49 12.52 -2.19 6.25
CA ASP A 49 12.93 -2.84 4.98
C ASP A 49 12.05 -4.05 4.62
N SER A 50 10.76 -4.00 4.99
CA SER A 50 9.82 -5.05 4.65
C SER A 50 9.52 -5.06 3.16
N ASP A 51 9.55 -6.24 2.54
CA ASP A 51 9.15 -6.45 1.16
C ASP A 51 7.72 -7.00 1.03
N TRP A 52 6.92 -6.97 2.10
CA TRP A 52 5.55 -7.49 2.13
C TRP A 52 4.57 -6.52 1.49
N GLY A 53 4.42 -6.63 0.17
CA GLY A 53 3.39 -5.95 -0.61
C GLY A 53 2.07 -6.70 -0.65
N TYR A 54 1.01 -5.96 -0.95
CA TYR A 54 -0.35 -6.47 -1.11
C TYR A 54 -0.72 -6.75 -2.57
N CYS A 55 -1.57 -7.77 -2.76
CA CYS A 55 -2.45 -7.94 -3.89
C CYS A 55 -3.88 -7.75 -3.39
N GLU A 56 -4.48 -6.61 -3.73
CA GLU A 56 -5.82 -6.23 -3.31
C GLU A 56 -6.87 -6.80 -4.27
N VAL A 57 -7.86 -7.51 -3.73
CA VAL A 57 -8.90 -8.18 -4.54
C VAL A 57 -10.28 -7.90 -3.96
N ASN A 58 -11.21 -7.46 -4.80
CA ASN A 58 -12.64 -7.46 -4.51
C ASN A 58 -13.29 -8.65 -5.20
N LEU A 59 -13.93 -9.53 -4.44
CA LEU A 59 -14.69 -10.65 -5.01
C LEU A 59 -16.08 -10.22 -5.49
N ILE A 60 -16.65 -9.24 -4.80
CA ILE A 60 -18.00 -8.72 -5.05
C ILE A 60 -17.95 -7.20 -4.80
N GLY A 61 -18.44 -6.42 -5.77
CA GLY A 61 -18.49 -4.96 -5.72
C GLY A 61 -18.96 -4.40 -7.06
N ARG A 62 -19.39 -3.13 -7.09
CA ARG A 62 -19.41 -2.35 -8.33
C ARG A 62 -18.01 -1.82 -8.60
#